data_AF-A0A932TFM4-F1
#
_entry.id   AF-A0A932TFM4-F1
#
_cell.length_a   1.000
_cell.length_b   1.000
_cell.length_c   1.000
_cell.angle_alpha   90.00
_cell.angle_beta   90.00
_cell.angle_gamma   90.00
#
_symmetry.space_group_name_H-M   'P 1'
#
loop_
_entity.id
_entity.type
_entity.pdbx_description
1 polymer ?
#
loop_
_entity_poly.entity_id
_entity_poly.type
_entity_poly.pdbx_seq_one_letter_code
_entity_poly.pdbx_strand_id
1 'polypeptide(L)'
;VYQLSVIAGAPESSIFVNGIQCKGAVSIYHVKNNCITIVNELSIEDYLKCTLAANEGQEMINLPREAAAALTIAARTEVYRIALEGKKHSYPWDITAREANYYGVGITQRGNATEEAVNWTRYMVLESSKGTGPLESVKVIPAKATELANKGLDAQKILKTLYPQTRIGATINAEQVSIR
;
A
#
# COMPACT_ATOMS: atom_id res chain seq x y z
N VAL A 1 20.60 1.37 -21.45
CA VAL A 1 20.10 0.74 -20.20
C VAL A 1 19.64 -0.65 -20.59
N TYR A 2 20.29 -1.70 -20.11
CA TYR A 2 19.75 -3.05 -20.27
C TYR A 2 18.72 -3.24 -19.16
N GLN A 3 17.46 -3.29 -19.54
CA GLN A 3 16.35 -3.59 -18.66
C GLN A 3 15.84 -4.98 -19.02
N LEU A 4 15.83 -5.87 -18.03
CA LEU A 4 15.13 -7.14 -18.13
C LEU A 4 13.91 -7.05 -17.22
N SER A 5 12.73 -7.30 -17.78
CA SER A 5 11.48 -7.40 -17.02
C SER A 5 11.03 -8.85 -16.97
N VAL A 6 10.78 -9.36 -15.77
CA VAL A 6 10.29 -10.71 -15.52
C VAL A 6 8.88 -10.61 -14.97
N ILE A 7 7.96 -11.31 -15.61
CA ILE A 7 6.59 -11.49 -15.16
C ILE A 7 6.33 -12.99 -15.16
N ALA A 8 5.78 -13.51 -14.06
CA ALA A 8 5.38 -14.91 -13.98
C ALA A 8 4.24 -15.15 -15.00
N GLY A 9 4.50 -15.98 -16.02
CA GLY A 9 3.55 -16.23 -17.09
C GLY A 9 2.41 -17.20 -16.71
N ALA A 10 2.59 -17.98 -15.66
CA ALA A 10 1.61 -18.94 -15.17
C ALA A 10 1.29 -18.69 -13.68
N PRO A 11 0.03 -18.89 -13.22
CA PRO A 11 -0.39 -18.62 -11.83
C PRO A 11 0.42 -19.36 -10.76
N GLU A 12 0.92 -20.55 -11.07
CA GLU A 12 1.74 -21.39 -10.20
C GLU A 12 3.23 -21.00 -10.18
N SER A 13 3.66 -20.13 -11.11
CA SER A 13 5.03 -19.64 -11.16
C SER A 13 5.23 -18.49 -10.16
N SER A 14 6.37 -18.48 -9.48
CA SER A 14 6.74 -17.43 -8.54
C SER A 14 8.13 -16.89 -8.84
N ILE A 15 8.31 -15.57 -8.66
CA ILE A 15 9.60 -14.91 -8.82
C ILE A 15 10.21 -14.76 -7.43
N PHE A 16 11.47 -15.17 -7.28
CA PHE A 16 12.22 -15.01 -6.03
C PHE A 16 13.44 -14.14 -6.26
N VAL A 17 13.63 -13.15 -5.39
CA VAL A 17 14.82 -12.30 -5.36
C VAL A 17 15.45 -12.43 -3.99
N ASN A 18 16.67 -12.97 -3.90
CA ASN A 18 17.36 -13.23 -2.64
C ASN A 18 16.51 -14.00 -1.61
N GLY A 19 15.72 -14.98 -2.08
CA GLY A 19 14.81 -15.77 -1.24
C GLY A 19 13.48 -15.08 -0.89
N ILE A 20 13.29 -13.81 -1.26
CA ILE A 20 12.03 -13.09 -1.07
C ILE A 20 11.12 -13.38 -2.26
N GLN A 21 9.93 -13.92 -2.01
CA GLN A 21 8.91 -14.13 -3.03
C GLN A 21 8.29 -12.78 -3.42
N CYS A 22 8.45 -12.40 -4.68
CA CYS A 22 7.90 -11.20 -5.28
C CYS A 22 6.60 -11.53 -6.03
N LYS A 23 5.65 -10.61 -6.00
CA LYS A 23 4.43 -10.66 -6.81
C LYS A 23 4.43 -9.50 -7.81
N GLY A 24 3.74 -9.66 -8.94
CA GLY A 24 3.73 -8.66 -10.01
C GLY A 24 4.93 -8.80 -10.93
N ALA A 25 5.50 -7.68 -11.35
CA ALA A 25 6.65 -7.64 -12.26
C ALA A 25 7.94 -7.32 -11.50
N VAL A 26 9.06 -7.86 -11.98
CA VAL A 26 10.39 -7.53 -11.47
C VAL A 26 11.22 -6.96 -12.61
N SER A 27 11.61 -5.70 -12.49
CA SER A 27 12.52 -5.03 -13.42
C SER A 27 13.94 -5.02 -12.85
N ILE A 28 14.90 -5.47 -13.66
CA ILE A 28 16.32 -5.50 -13.32
C ILE A 28 17.04 -4.47 -14.17
N TYR A 29 17.74 -3.56 -13.50
CA TYR A 29 18.52 -2.50 -14.12
C TYR A 29 20.00 -2.73 -13.82
N HIS A 30 20.84 -2.73 -14.86
CA HIS A 30 22.28 -2.63 -14.66
C HIS A 30 22.65 -1.20 -14.26
N VAL A 31 23.31 -1.06 -13.12
CA VAL A 31 23.87 0.22 -12.64
C VAL A 31 25.40 0.18 -12.71
N LYS A 32 26.03 1.35 -12.65
CA LYS A 32 27.49 1.45 -12.66
C LYS A 32 28.10 0.64 -11.50
N ASN A 33 29.35 0.21 -11.66
CA ASN A 33 30.14 -0.54 -10.68
C ASN A 33 29.69 -2.01 -10.46
N ASN A 34 29.22 -2.69 -11.51
CA ASN A 34 28.80 -4.10 -11.47
C ASN A 34 27.69 -4.39 -10.44
N CYS A 35 26.90 -3.37 -10.11
CA CYS A 35 25.72 -3.52 -9.29
C CYS A 35 24.48 -3.70 -10.17
N ILE A 36 23.49 -4.42 -9.66
CA ILE A 36 22.16 -4.51 -10.24
C ILE A 36 21.15 -3.88 -9.28
N THR A 37 20.24 -3.08 -9.82
CA THR A 37 19.07 -2.59 -9.10
C THR A 37 17.88 -3.46 -9.50
N ILE A 38 17.19 -4.00 -8.52
CA ILE A 38 15.99 -4.79 -8.71
C ILE A 38 14.80 -3.98 -8.18
N VAL A 39 13.80 -3.80 -9.03
CA VAL A 39 12.58 -3.04 -8.73
C VAL A 39 11.39 -4.00 -8.85
N ASN A 40 10.62 -4.15 -7.79
CA ASN A 40 9.41 -4.98 -7.80
C ASN A 40 8.20 -4.07 -7.99
N GLU A 41 7.55 -4.18 -9.14
CA GLU A 41 6.31 -3.49 -9.43
C GLU A 41 5.11 -4.35 -9.03
N LEU A 42 4.24 -3.81 -8.20
CA LEU A 42 3.08 -4.51 -7.66
C LEU A 42 1.84 -3.60 -7.58
N SER A 43 0.67 -4.23 -7.52
CA SER A 43 -0.57 -3.51 -7.24
C SER A 43 -0.51 -2.89 -5.84
N ILE A 44 -1.16 -1.73 -5.67
CA ILE A 44 -1.27 -1.07 -4.36
C ILE A 44 -1.90 -2.01 -3.32
N GLU A 45 -2.86 -2.84 -3.73
CA GLU A 45 -3.52 -3.80 -2.84
C GLU A 45 -2.56 -4.90 -2.36
N ASP A 46 -1.76 -5.48 -3.26
CA ASP A 46 -0.75 -6.48 -2.87
C ASP A 46 0.34 -5.87 -1.98
N TYR A 47 0.73 -4.62 -2.26
CA TYR A 47 1.68 -3.89 -1.43
C TYR A 47 1.14 -3.69 -0.01
N LEU A 48 -0.11 -3.24 0.13
CA LEU A 48 -0.75 -3.02 1.43
C LEU A 48 -0.87 -4.31 2.23
N LYS A 49 -1.26 -5.42 1.58
CA LYS A 49 -1.33 -6.73 2.24
C LYS A 49 0.01 -7.13 2.87
N CYS A 50 1.11 -6.83 2.20
CA CYS A 50 2.44 -7.15 2.71
C CYS A 50 2.87 -6.19 3.82
N THR A 51 2.75 -4.89 3.56
CA THR A 51 3.32 -3.84 4.43
C THR A 51 2.49 -3.59 5.68
N LEU A 52 1.16 -3.62 5.60
CA LEU A 52 0.32 -3.50 6.79
C LEU A 52 0.44 -4.74 7.69
N ALA A 53 0.61 -5.94 7.12
CA ALA A 53 0.86 -7.14 7.92
C ALA A 53 2.21 -7.06 8.65
N ALA A 54 3.24 -6.51 8.01
CA ALA A 54 4.56 -6.35 8.62
C ALA A 54 4.60 -5.23 9.67
N ASN A 55 3.94 -4.10 9.42
CA ASN A 55 4.00 -2.92 10.28
C ASN A 55 2.99 -2.98 11.44
N GLU A 56 1.78 -3.47 11.17
CA GLU A 56 0.62 -3.33 12.06
C GLU A 56 -0.08 -4.67 12.31
N GLY A 57 0.45 -5.80 11.81
CA GLY A 57 -0.28 -7.07 11.74
C GLY A 57 -0.84 -7.57 13.07
N GLN A 58 -0.09 -7.42 14.17
CA GLN A 58 -0.57 -7.81 15.50
C GLN A 58 -1.65 -6.86 16.03
N GLU A 59 -1.57 -5.58 15.69
CA GLU A 59 -2.57 -4.58 16.09
C GLU A 59 -3.85 -4.76 15.28
N MET A 60 -3.73 -4.96 13.96
CA MET A 60 -4.84 -5.16 13.01
C MET A 60 -5.80 -6.28 13.41
N ILE A 61 -5.29 -7.36 14.01
CA ILE A 61 -6.12 -8.49 14.48
C ILE A 61 -7.09 -8.07 15.59
N ASN A 62 -6.68 -7.11 16.42
CA ASN A 62 -7.44 -6.68 17.59
C ASN A 62 -8.25 -5.40 17.33
N LEU A 63 -8.09 -4.78 16.16
CA LEU A 63 -8.82 -3.57 15.82
C LEU A 63 -10.29 -3.89 15.57
N PRO A 64 -11.22 -3.03 16.04
CA PRO A 64 -12.57 -3.01 15.53
C PRO A 64 -12.57 -2.88 14.01
N ARG A 65 -13.49 -3.56 13.34
CA ARG A 65 -13.61 -3.58 11.86
C ARG A 65 -13.53 -2.17 11.25
N GLU A 66 -14.24 -1.20 11.81
CA GLU A 66 -14.27 0.18 11.33
C GLU A 66 -12.93 0.91 11.52
N ALA A 67 -12.19 0.59 12.60
CA ALA A 67 -10.86 1.13 12.83
C ALA A 67 -9.83 0.55 11.83
N ALA A 68 -9.87 -0.77 11.60
CA ALA A 68 -9.03 -1.42 10.60
C ALA A 68 -9.33 -0.90 9.18
N ALA A 69 -10.60 -0.68 8.85
CA ALA A 69 -11.00 -0.08 7.59
C ALA A 69 -10.48 1.36 7.43
N ALA A 70 -10.64 2.22 8.46
CA ALA A 70 -10.13 3.59 8.44
C ALA A 70 -8.60 3.62 8.25
N LEU A 71 -7.86 2.80 9.00
CA LEU A 71 -6.41 2.70 8.88
C LEU A 71 -5.99 2.26 7.48
N THR A 72 -6.67 1.27 6.92
CA THR A 72 -6.35 0.74 5.58
C THR A 72 -6.62 1.75 4.48
N ILE A 73 -7.72 2.51 4.55
CA ILE A 73 -8.03 3.58 3.59
C ILE A 73 -6.97 4.69 3.65
N ALA A 74 -6.56 5.08 4.86
CA ALA A 74 -5.51 6.08 5.05
C ALA A 74 -4.16 5.60 4.49
N ALA A 75 -3.76 4.37 4.83
CA ALA A 75 -2.55 3.77 4.29
C ALA A 75 -2.58 3.70 2.76
N ARG A 76 -3.69 3.25 2.17
CA ARG A 76 -3.87 3.22 0.71
C ARG A 76 -3.70 4.60 0.09
N THR A 77 -4.30 5.61 0.69
CA THR A 77 -4.17 7.01 0.24
C THR A 77 -2.71 7.45 0.21
N GLU A 78 -1.94 7.10 1.24
CA GLU A 78 -0.52 7.42 1.31
C GLU A 78 0.30 6.69 0.25
N VAL A 79 0.02 5.40 0.00
CA VAL A 79 0.71 4.62 -1.04
C VAL A 79 0.42 5.18 -2.43
N TYR A 80 -0.83 5.59 -2.71
CA TYR A 80 -1.14 6.30 -3.96
C TYR A 80 -0.39 7.61 -4.08
N ARG A 81 -0.29 8.39 -3.00
CA ARG A 81 0.47 9.64 -2.99
C ARG A 81 1.93 9.37 -3.36
N ILE A 82 2.57 8.39 -2.71
CA ILE A 82 3.95 7.97 -2.99
C ILE A 82 4.12 7.53 -4.44
N ALA A 83 3.24 6.66 -4.96
CA ALA A 83 3.33 6.17 -6.34
C ALA A 83 3.13 7.29 -7.39
N LEU A 84 2.24 8.25 -7.12
CA LEU A 84 1.98 9.37 -8.03
C LEU A 84 3.09 10.45 -7.97
N GLU A 85 3.71 10.66 -6.82
CA GLU A 85 4.87 11.53 -6.66
C GLU A 85 6.16 10.90 -7.18
N GLY A 86 6.33 9.60 -6.97
CA GLY A 86 7.49 8.80 -7.40
C GLY A 86 7.74 8.87 -8.90
N LYS A 87 6.67 8.98 -9.70
CA LYS A 87 6.73 9.24 -11.15
C LYS A 87 7.46 10.54 -11.53
N LYS A 88 7.69 11.46 -10.59
CA LYS A 88 8.41 12.72 -10.81
C LYS A 88 9.91 12.61 -10.52
N HIS A 89 10.37 11.51 -9.93
CA HIS A 89 11.79 11.31 -9.61
C HIS A 89 12.58 10.72 -10.77
N SER A 90 13.90 10.93 -10.75
CA SER A 90 14.83 10.39 -11.75
C SER A 90 15.17 8.90 -11.55
N TYR A 91 14.68 8.29 -10.47
CA TYR A 91 14.91 6.88 -10.14
C TYR A 91 13.79 5.98 -10.70
N PRO A 92 14.07 4.70 -10.99
CA PRO A 92 13.05 3.78 -11.51
C PRO A 92 12.08 3.21 -10.45
N TRP A 93 12.26 3.52 -9.17
CA TRP A 93 11.41 3.07 -8.04
C TRP A 93 10.77 4.26 -7.32
N ASP A 94 9.66 4.00 -6.64
CA ASP A 94 8.90 4.96 -5.85
C ASP A 94 9.30 4.89 -4.36
N ILE A 95 9.57 3.70 -3.82
CA ILE A 95 10.01 3.47 -2.43
C ILE A 95 10.96 2.28 -2.32
N THR A 96 11.91 2.30 -1.37
CA THR A 96 12.75 1.11 -1.13
C THR A 96 12.05 0.09 -0.24
N ALA A 97 12.33 -1.21 -0.42
CA ALA A 97 11.77 -2.27 0.41
C ALA A 97 12.07 -2.07 1.91
N ARG A 98 13.22 -1.47 2.26
CA ARG A 98 13.58 -1.15 3.64
C ARG A 98 12.68 -0.08 4.24
N GLU A 99 12.43 1.01 3.51
CA GLU A 99 11.55 2.10 3.95
C GLU A 99 10.10 1.62 4.08
N ALA A 100 9.67 0.76 3.15
CA ALA A 100 8.34 0.17 3.15
C ALA A 100 8.13 -0.92 4.22
N ASN A 101 9.21 -1.42 4.84
CA ASN A 101 9.20 -2.65 5.64
C ASN A 101 8.61 -3.85 4.87
N TYR A 102 8.96 -3.96 3.59
CA TYR A 102 8.45 -4.98 2.67
C TYR A 102 9.34 -6.23 2.68
N TYR A 103 8.75 -7.37 3.05
CA TYR A 103 9.43 -8.67 3.14
C TYR A 103 8.93 -9.71 2.11
N GLY A 104 8.19 -9.26 1.10
CA GLY A 104 7.60 -10.14 0.09
C GLY A 104 6.33 -10.85 0.55
N VAL A 105 5.66 -11.48 -0.42
CA VAL A 105 4.32 -12.07 -0.23
C VAL A 105 4.35 -13.36 0.57
N GLY A 106 5.37 -14.21 0.40
CA GLY A 106 5.44 -15.54 1.02
C GLY A 106 5.55 -15.52 2.54
N ILE A 107 5.99 -14.40 3.14
CA ILE A 107 6.13 -14.23 4.59
C ILE A 107 4.90 -13.54 5.20
N THR A 108 4.24 -12.66 4.42
CA THR A 108 3.26 -11.69 4.94
C THR A 108 1.80 -12.02 4.58
N GLN A 109 1.54 -12.74 3.49
CA GLN A 109 0.18 -13.14 3.12
C GLN A 109 -0.24 -14.40 3.88
N ARG A 110 -0.99 -14.21 4.97
CA ARG A 110 -1.68 -15.29 5.69
C ARG A 110 -3.09 -14.86 6.06
N GLY A 111 -4.03 -14.85 5.11
CA GLY A 111 -5.49 -14.74 5.33
C GLY A 111 -5.93 -14.17 6.68
N ASN A 112 -5.49 -12.94 6.97
CA ASN A 112 -5.58 -12.31 8.29
C ASN A 112 -6.49 -11.09 8.22
N ALA A 113 -6.81 -10.52 9.37
CA ALA A 113 -7.62 -9.30 9.49
C ALA A 113 -7.11 -8.16 8.57
N THR A 114 -5.81 -8.11 8.29
CA THR A 114 -5.22 -7.16 7.34
C THR A 114 -5.72 -7.39 5.91
N GLU A 115 -5.65 -8.62 5.42
CA GLU A 115 -6.13 -8.94 4.07
C GLU A 115 -7.63 -8.67 3.92
N GLU A 116 -8.44 -9.00 4.94
CA GLU A 116 -9.86 -8.68 4.95
C GLU A 116 -10.12 -7.18 4.89
N ALA A 117 -9.42 -6.38 5.71
CA ALA A 117 -9.55 -4.93 5.72
C ALA A 117 -9.15 -4.30 4.38
N VAL A 118 -8.06 -4.80 3.77
CA VAL A 118 -7.63 -4.39 2.42
C VAL A 118 -8.71 -4.70 1.39
N ASN A 119 -9.26 -5.91 1.39
CA ASN A 119 -10.28 -6.33 0.43
C ASN A 119 -11.61 -5.57 0.62
N TRP A 120 -12.07 -5.34 1.86
CA TRP A 120 -13.32 -4.63 2.13
C TRP A 120 -13.27 -3.15 1.77
N THR A 121 -12.08 -2.55 1.84
CA THR A 121 -11.87 -1.14 1.53
C THR A 121 -11.24 -0.93 0.17
N ARG A 122 -11.25 -1.97 -0.70
CA ARG A 122 -10.58 -1.94 -2.00
C ARG A 122 -10.96 -0.67 -2.76
N TYR A 123 -9.93 0.01 -3.28
CA TYR A 123 -10.05 1.28 -4.03
C TYR A 123 -10.57 2.49 -3.26
N MET A 124 -10.97 2.36 -1.99
CA MET A 124 -11.35 3.51 -1.18
C MET A 124 -10.09 4.29 -0.77
N VAL A 125 -10.05 5.57 -1.17
CA VAL A 125 -9.00 6.54 -0.81
C VAL A 125 -9.63 7.81 -0.27
N LEU A 126 -8.85 8.59 0.47
CA LEU A 126 -9.25 9.92 0.87
C LEU A 126 -8.90 10.94 -0.23
N GLU A 127 -9.83 11.87 -0.44
CA GLU A 127 -9.71 12.99 -1.37
C GLU A 127 -9.97 14.30 -0.64
N SER A 128 -9.30 15.37 -1.07
CA SER A 128 -9.62 16.72 -0.61
C SER A 128 -11.03 17.13 -1.05
N SER A 129 -11.83 17.62 -0.10
CA SER A 129 -13.20 18.10 -0.38
C SER A 129 -13.22 19.41 -1.19
N LYS A 130 -12.10 20.14 -1.27
CA LYS A 130 -11.98 21.44 -1.94
C LYS A 130 -11.52 21.38 -3.40
N GLY A 131 -11.21 20.19 -3.92
CA GLY A 131 -10.81 20.01 -5.31
C GLY A 131 -9.29 19.98 -5.53
N THR A 132 -8.88 18.91 -6.23
CA THR A 132 -7.62 18.62 -6.95
C THR A 132 -6.29 18.84 -6.25
N GLY A 133 -5.93 17.87 -5.42
CA GLY A 133 -4.55 17.54 -5.05
C GLY A 133 -4.53 16.23 -4.27
N PRO A 134 -3.49 15.39 -4.38
CA PRO A 134 -3.29 14.32 -3.41
C PRO A 134 -3.22 14.96 -2.01
N LEU A 135 -3.80 14.30 -1.01
CA LEU A 135 -3.76 14.81 0.35
C LEU A 135 -2.32 14.91 0.84
N GLU A 136 -2.07 15.85 1.77
CA GLU A 136 -0.87 15.79 2.61
C GLU A 136 -0.82 14.43 3.33
N SER A 137 0.38 14.02 3.77
CA SER A 137 0.62 12.69 4.32
C SER A 137 -0.46 12.27 5.32
N VAL A 138 -1.13 11.14 5.01
CA VAL A 138 -2.26 10.63 5.79
C VAL A 138 -1.77 9.46 6.64
N LYS A 139 -1.78 9.63 7.96
CA LYS A 139 -1.45 8.57 8.92
C LYS A 139 -2.47 8.50 10.06
N VAL A 140 -3.16 7.36 10.15
CA VAL A 140 -4.09 7.06 11.25
C VAL A 140 -3.36 6.30 12.34
N ILE A 141 -3.49 6.75 13.59
CA ILE A 141 -2.95 6.05 14.77
C ILE A 141 -3.96 4.97 15.19
N PRO A 142 -3.56 3.68 15.28
CA PRO A 142 -4.46 2.56 15.60
C PRO A 142 -5.28 2.76 16.88
N ALA A 143 -4.65 3.23 17.96
CA ALA A 143 -5.30 3.52 19.23
C ALA A 143 -6.41 4.57 19.11
N LYS A 144 -6.18 5.61 18.29
CA LYS A 144 -7.17 6.68 18.08
C LYS A 144 -8.35 6.20 17.24
N ALA A 145 -8.08 5.41 16.19
CA ALA A 145 -9.12 4.80 15.38
C ALA A 145 -9.99 3.86 16.22
N THR A 146 -9.38 3.09 17.12
CA THR A 146 -10.07 2.20 18.06
C THR A 146 -10.98 2.98 19.02
N GLU A 147 -10.47 4.06 19.62
CA GLU A 147 -11.26 4.93 20.51
C GLU A 147 -12.52 5.44 19.80
N LEU A 148 -12.40 5.88 18.55
CA LEU A 148 -13.52 6.41 17.77
C LEU A 148 -14.49 5.30 17.33
N ALA A 149 -13.98 4.14 16.92
CA ALA A 149 -14.81 2.99 16.57
C ALA A 149 -15.63 2.51 17.78
N ASN A 150 -15.03 2.48 18.98
CA ASN A 150 -15.73 2.12 20.22
C ASN A 150 -16.83 3.12 20.63
N LYS A 151 -16.80 4.35 20.09
CA LYS A 151 -17.89 5.33 20.20
C LYS A 151 -18.99 5.14 19.16
N GLY A 152 -18.91 4.08 18.34
CA GLY A 152 -19.90 3.75 17.31
C GLY A 152 -19.71 4.48 15.99
N LEU A 153 -18.52 5.05 15.73
CA LEU A 153 -18.22 5.67 14.44
C LEU A 153 -17.80 4.60 13.43
N ASP A 154 -18.36 4.68 12.24
CA ASP A 154 -17.90 3.94 11.05
C ASP A 154 -16.61 4.53 10.48
N ALA A 155 -15.94 3.81 9.59
CA ALA A 155 -14.67 4.21 9.00
C ALA A 155 -14.73 5.60 8.34
N GLN A 156 -15.84 5.94 7.68
CA GLN A 156 -16.02 7.24 7.05
C GLN A 156 -16.08 8.36 8.09
N LYS A 157 -16.84 8.18 9.17
CA LYS A 157 -16.92 9.15 10.27
C LYS A 157 -15.59 9.26 11.00
N ILE A 158 -14.90 8.15 11.26
CA ILE A 158 -13.55 8.14 11.86
C ILE A 158 -12.62 9.03 11.01
N LEU A 159 -12.54 8.75 9.71
CA LEU A 159 -11.66 9.51 8.82
C LEU A 159 -12.08 10.97 8.68
N LYS A 160 -13.38 11.28 8.66
CA LYS A 160 -13.87 12.66 8.66
C LYS A 160 -13.54 13.39 9.96
N THR A 161 -13.53 12.70 11.10
CA THR A 161 -13.09 13.29 12.39
C THR A 161 -11.60 13.59 12.38
N LEU A 162 -10.77 12.70 11.81
CA LEU A 162 -9.32 12.87 11.74
C LEU A 162 -8.88 13.86 10.66
N TYR A 163 -9.62 13.89 9.54
CA TYR A 163 -9.33 14.69 8.35
C TYR A 163 -10.61 15.41 7.87
N PRO A 164 -11.04 16.50 8.54
CA PRO A 164 -12.35 17.14 8.29
C PRO A 164 -12.55 17.68 6.88
N GLN A 165 -11.46 18.00 6.18
CA GLN A 165 -11.47 18.53 4.81
C GLN A 165 -11.35 17.44 3.75
N THR A 166 -11.73 16.21 4.09
CA THR A 166 -11.60 15.07 3.19
C THR A 166 -12.92 14.31 3.05
N ARG A 167 -12.99 13.52 1.98
CA ARG A 167 -14.05 12.54 1.76
C ARG A 167 -13.43 11.25 1.25
N ILE A 168 -14.13 10.13 1.42
CA ILE A 168 -13.77 8.91 0.71
C ILE A 168 -14.21 9.07 -0.75
N GLY A 169 -13.31 8.78 -1.68
CA GLY A 169 -13.58 8.81 -3.11
C GLY A 169 -12.80 7.75 -3.88
N ALA A 170 -12.98 7.76 -5.20
CA ALA A 170 -12.43 6.79 -6.15
C ALA A 170 -11.95 7.48 -7.44
N THR A 171 -11.52 8.73 -7.37
CA THR A 171 -11.07 9.50 -8.55
C THR A 171 -9.78 8.96 -9.16
N ILE A 172 -9.01 8.16 -8.42
CA ILE A 172 -7.83 7.49 -8.94
C ILE A 172 -8.25 6.23 -9.69
N ASN A 173 -7.83 6.12 -10.95
CA ASN A 173 -7.96 4.88 -11.70
C ASN A 173 -6.98 3.84 -11.12
N ALA A 174 -7.46 3.12 -10.12
CA ALA A 174 -6.68 2.19 -9.31
C ALA A 174 -5.98 1.09 -10.12
N GLU A 175 -6.53 0.71 -11.27
CA GLU A 175 -5.95 -0.31 -12.14
C GLU A 175 -4.74 0.20 -12.94
N GLN A 176 -4.55 1.52 -13.01
CA GLN A 176 -3.46 2.17 -13.75
C GLN A 176 -2.32 2.65 -12.86
N VAL A 177 -2.38 2.38 -11.55
CA VAL A 177 -1.34 2.78 -10.60
C VAL A 177 -0.79 1.55 -9.89
N SER A 178 0.50 1.34 -10.10
CA SER A 178 1.35 0.41 -9.36
C SER A 178 2.31 1.19 -8.46
N ILE A 179 2.89 0.50 -7.49
CA ILE A 179 4.03 0.99 -6.72
C ILE A 179 5.28 0.19 -7.08
N ARG A 180 6.44 0.85 -7.09
CA ARG A 180 7.73 0.29 -7.50
C ARG A 180 8.80 0.49 -6.44
#